data_AF-A0A3S1BBL4-F1
#
_entry.id   AF-A0A3S1BBL4-F1
#
_cell.length_a   1.000
_cell.length_b   1.000
_cell.length_c   1.000
_cell.angle_alpha   90.00
_cell.angle_beta   90.00
_cell.angle_gamma   90.00
#
_symmetry.space_group_name_H-M   'P 1'
#
loop_
_entity.id
_entity.type
_entity.pdbx_description
1 polymer ?
#
loop_
_entity_poly.entity_id
_entity_poly.type
_entity_poly.pdbx_seq_one_letter_code
_entity_poly.pdbx_strand_id
1 'polypeptide(L)'
;MCREKIIELKTKSQVEVTYKSAGELVTSADLASDKTIRDAISSSYPQHIPHFAISATIAVDGTGFPHDKAKVHPALARVNILTTHCRDIRRLAAPAIDICYVASGKLDAHTESLAPWDVAAAGLIAREAGMITGHVGAVPYDVPQDLFGEEFISANPGIYEELLNLLRTSKSLK
;
A
#
# COMPACT_ATOMS: atom_id res chain seq x y z
N MET A 1 -5.52 -14.82 -15.35
CA MET A 1 -5.04 -15.20 -14.00
C MET A 1 -6.10 -15.08 -12.90
N CYS A 2 -6.49 -13.89 -12.41
CA CYS A 2 -7.50 -13.81 -11.32
C CYS A 2 -8.89 -14.33 -11.72
N ARG A 3 -9.36 -14.00 -12.93
CA ARG A 3 -10.66 -14.46 -13.45
C ARG A 3 -10.78 -15.98 -13.51
N GLU A 4 -9.74 -16.68 -14.01
CA GLU A 4 -9.74 -18.14 -14.10
C GLU A 4 -9.72 -18.80 -12.72
N LYS A 5 -8.95 -18.23 -11.78
CA LYS A 5 -8.89 -18.70 -10.39
C LYS A 5 -10.25 -18.55 -9.68
N ILE A 6 -10.93 -17.42 -9.88
CA ILE A 6 -12.29 -17.19 -9.36
C ILE A 6 -13.29 -18.17 -9.96
N ILE A 7 -13.20 -18.45 -11.27
CA ILE A 7 -14.05 -19.45 -11.93
C ILE A 7 -13.80 -20.83 -11.32
N GLU A 8 -12.55 -21.24 -11.15
CA GLU A 8 -12.20 -22.55 -10.58
C GLU A 8 -12.71 -22.72 -9.13
N LEU A 9 -12.58 -21.68 -8.30
CA LEU A 9 -13.08 -21.67 -6.92
C LEU A 9 -14.61 -21.74 -6.85
N LYS A 10 -15.31 -21.11 -7.80
CA LYS A 10 -16.77 -21.23 -7.96
C LYS A 10 -17.19 -22.65 -8.31
N THR A 11 -16.49 -23.28 -9.27
CA THR A 11 -16.81 -24.65 -9.70
C THR A 11 -16.63 -25.67 -8.56
N LYS A 12 -15.70 -25.40 -7.62
CA LYS A 12 -15.46 -26.22 -6.43
C LYS A 12 -16.40 -25.92 -5.25
N SER A 13 -17.39 -25.02 -5.41
CA SER A 13 -18.32 -24.59 -4.35
C SER A 13 -17.65 -24.05 -3.08
N GLN A 14 -16.41 -23.54 -3.18
CA GLN A 14 -15.65 -23.03 -2.03
C GLN A 14 -15.97 -21.57 -1.70
N VAL A 15 -16.78 -20.89 -2.53
CA VAL A 15 -17.15 -19.49 -2.33
C VAL A 15 -18.66 -19.34 -2.60
N GLU A 16 -19.38 -18.80 -1.62
CA GLU A 16 -20.82 -18.53 -1.72
C GLU A 16 -21.03 -17.11 -2.24
N VAL A 17 -21.86 -16.94 -3.28
CA VAL A 17 -22.10 -15.62 -3.88
C VAL A 17 -23.31 -14.98 -3.19
N THR A 18 -23.05 -14.12 -2.21
CA THR A 18 -24.03 -13.22 -1.59
C THR A 18 -23.81 -11.78 -2.06
N TYR A 19 -24.89 -11.04 -2.28
CA TYR A 19 -24.84 -9.61 -2.61
C TYR A 19 -24.79 -8.79 -1.32
N LYS A 20 -23.87 -7.81 -1.25
CA LYS A 20 -23.69 -6.96 -0.06
C LYS A 20 -25.01 -6.25 0.31
N SER A 21 -25.49 -6.53 1.53
CA SER A 21 -26.53 -5.70 2.16
C SER A 21 -25.88 -4.44 2.76
N ALA A 22 -26.68 -3.41 3.08
CA ALA A 22 -26.19 -2.10 3.50
C ALA A 22 -25.29 -2.11 4.77
N GLY A 23 -25.27 -3.22 5.54
CA GLY A 23 -24.42 -3.39 6.73
C GLY A 23 -23.27 -4.39 6.57
N GLU A 24 -23.13 -5.03 5.39
CA GLU A 24 -22.20 -6.13 5.18
C GLU A 24 -20.97 -5.65 4.38
N LEU A 25 -19.90 -5.35 5.10
CA LEU A 25 -18.67 -4.80 4.51
C LEU A 25 -17.79 -5.87 3.85
N VAL A 26 -17.86 -7.12 4.32
CA VAL A 26 -16.98 -8.23 3.95
C VAL A 26 -17.82 -9.44 3.56
N THR A 27 -17.49 -10.07 2.43
CA THR A 27 -18.14 -11.29 1.92
C THR A 27 -17.21 -12.50 2.03
N SER A 28 -17.75 -13.71 1.86
CA SER A 28 -16.96 -14.93 1.73
C SER A 28 -15.97 -14.87 0.55
N ALA A 29 -16.31 -14.12 -0.50
CA ALA A 29 -15.43 -13.87 -1.64
C ALA A 29 -14.23 -12.98 -1.26
N ASP A 30 -14.44 -11.94 -0.45
CA ASP A 30 -13.35 -11.07 0.05
C ASP A 30 -12.35 -11.89 0.90
N LEU A 31 -12.86 -12.73 1.81
CA LEU A 31 -12.04 -13.64 2.63
C LEU A 31 -11.30 -14.69 1.78
N ALA A 32 -11.94 -15.24 0.75
CA ALA A 32 -11.32 -16.19 -0.16
C ALA A 32 -10.21 -15.54 -1.00
N SER A 33 -10.41 -14.29 -1.43
CA SER A 33 -9.39 -13.50 -2.11
C SER A 33 -8.18 -13.24 -1.20
N ASP A 34 -8.41 -12.81 0.03
CA ASP A 34 -7.36 -12.59 1.03
C ASP A 34 -6.54 -13.87 1.29
N LYS A 35 -7.23 -15.00 1.53
CA LYS A 35 -6.56 -16.31 1.67
C LYS A 35 -5.74 -16.69 0.45
N THR A 36 -6.27 -16.48 -0.76
CA THR A 36 -5.56 -16.81 -2.01
C THR A 36 -4.30 -15.95 -2.18
N ILE A 37 -4.36 -14.67 -1.80
CA ILE A 37 -3.22 -13.76 -1.81
C ILE A 37 -2.15 -14.25 -0.85
N ARG A 38 -2.52 -14.56 0.40
CA ARG A 38 -1.60 -15.13 1.40
C ARG A 38 -0.91 -16.39 0.89
N ASP A 39 -1.68 -17.38 0.45
CA ASP A 39 -1.16 -18.66 -0.02
C ASP A 39 -0.19 -18.48 -1.20
N ALA A 40 -0.50 -17.55 -2.12
CA ALA A 40 0.34 -17.25 -3.27
C ALA A 40 1.66 -16.57 -2.89
N ILE A 41 1.64 -15.61 -1.96
CA ILE A 41 2.84 -14.93 -1.45
C ILE A 41 3.74 -15.94 -0.74
N SER A 42 3.18 -16.71 0.21
CA SER A 42 3.95 -17.71 0.97
C SER A 42 4.54 -18.80 0.08
N SER A 43 3.81 -19.25 -0.95
CA SER A 43 4.32 -20.27 -1.88
C SER A 43 5.38 -19.74 -2.84
N SER A 44 5.27 -18.49 -3.29
CA SER A 44 6.17 -17.91 -4.31
C SER A 44 7.43 -17.30 -3.69
N TYR A 45 7.34 -16.85 -2.44
CA TYR A 45 8.42 -16.18 -1.73
C TYR A 45 8.65 -16.76 -0.32
N PRO A 46 9.03 -18.06 -0.20
CA PRO A 46 9.17 -18.74 1.09
C PRO A 46 10.32 -18.20 1.98
N GLN A 47 11.20 -17.37 1.43
CA GLN A 47 12.34 -16.73 2.11
C GLN A 47 12.24 -15.20 2.02
N HIS A 48 11.03 -14.62 1.95
CA HIS A 48 10.83 -13.18 1.79
C HIS A 48 11.36 -12.39 2.99
N ILE A 49 12.65 -12.09 2.97
CA ILE A 49 13.32 -11.18 3.90
C ILE A 49 13.52 -9.88 3.12
N PRO A 50 12.86 -8.77 3.48
CA PRO A 50 13.13 -7.48 2.87
C PRO A 50 14.63 -7.17 3.00
N HIS A 51 15.28 -6.93 1.86
CA HIS A 51 16.70 -6.61 1.82
C HIS A 51 16.92 -5.27 2.55
N PHE A 52 17.77 -5.24 3.57
CA PHE A 52 18.18 -4.01 4.23
C PHE A 52 19.09 -3.22 3.28
N ALA A 53 18.53 -2.27 2.54
CA ALA A 53 19.31 -1.39 1.66
C ALA A 53 19.69 -0.10 2.39
N ILE A 54 20.99 0.22 2.37
CA ILE A 54 21.62 1.43 2.95
C ILE A 54 21.23 2.70 2.16
N SER A 55 20.28 2.60 1.22
CA SER A 55 19.93 3.65 0.27
C SER A 55 18.63 3.25 -0.45
N ALA A 56 17.52 3.89 -0.07
CA ALA A 56 16.17 3.51 -0.46
C ALA A 56 15.74 4.09 -1.82
N THR A 57 15.04 3.27 -2.62
CA THR A 57 14.27 3.65 -3.80
C THR A 57 12.79 3.70 -3.43
N ILE A 58 12.19 4.88 -3.51
CA ILE A 58 10.84 5.11 -3.00
C ILE A 58 9.91 5.49 -4.15
N ALA A 59 8.72 4.88 -4.21
CA ALA A 59 7.66 5.39 -5.06
C ALA A 59 6.86 6.49 -4.37
N VAL A 60 6.56 7.56 -5.10
CA VAL A 60 5.76 8.68 -4.58
C VAL A 60 4.76 9.16 -5.62
N ASP A 61 3.61 9.62 -5.14
CA ASP A 61 2.63 10.43 -5.87
C ASP A 61 2.44 10.01 -7.34
N GLY A 62 2.01 8.75 -7.52
CA GLY A 62 1.89 8.07 -8.79
C GLY A 62 0.97 8.82 -9.74
N THR A 63 -0.25 9.17 -9.32
CA THR A 63 -1.32 9.54 -10.28
C THR A 63 -1.18 10.93 -10.90
N GLY A 64 -0.13 11.68 -10.52
CA GLY A 64 0.05 13.06 -10.94
C GLY A 64 -0.61 13.96 -9.93
N PHE A 65 -0.03 15.14 -9.78
CA PHE A 65 -0.45 16.15 -8.82
C PHE A 65 -1.92 16.05 -8.46
N PRO A 66 -2.25 15.96 -7.17
CA PRO A 66 -3.60 15.67 -6.73
C PRO A 66 -4.60 16.56 -7.47
N HIS A 67 -5.70 15.94 -7.93
CA HIS A 67 -6.76 16.65 -8.64
C HIS A 67 -7.24 17.87 -7.83
N ASP A 68 -7.21 17.72 -6.50
CA ASP A 68 -7.30 18.81 -5.55
C ASP A 68 -5.97 19.60 -5.47
N LYS A 69 -6.00 20.83 -5.97
CA LYS A 69 -4.85 21.75 -5.95
C LYS A 69 -4.38 22.09 -4.54
N ALA A 70 -5.24 21.99 -3.52
CA ALA A 70 -4.84 22.22 -2.14
C ALA A 70 -3.81 21.19 -1.66
N LYS A 71 -3.80 19.99 -2.25
CA LYS A 71 -2.89 18.90 -1.89
C LYS A 71 -1.55 18.94 -2.64
N VAL A 72 -1.37 19.86 -3.60
CA VAL A 72 -0.14 19.98 -4.40
C VAL A 72 1.06 20.38 -3.55
N HIS A 73 0.91 21.36 -2.65
CA HIS A 73 2.01 21.79 -1.78
C HIS A 73 2.49 20.69 -0.83
N PRO A 74 1.60 19.95 -0.12
CA PRO A 74 2.01 18.77 0.65
C PRO A 74 2.74 17.72 -0.18
N ALA A 75 2.26 17.41 -1.37
CA ALA A 75 2.90 16.45 -2.28
C ALA A 75 4.31 16.93 -2.70
N LEU A 76 4.45 18.20 -3.08
CA LEU A 76 5.75 18.78 -3.44
C LEU A 76 6.74 18.79 -2.26
N ALA A 77 6.27 19.10 -1.04
CA ALA A 77 7.11 19.05 0.15
C ALA A 77 7.63 17.63 0.43
N ARG A 78 6.76 16.62 0.24
CA ARG A 78 7.13 15.20 0.33
C ARG A 78 8.18 14.83 -0.72
N VAL A 79 7.96 15.17 -1.98
CA VAL A 79 8.93 14.90 -3.05
C VAL A 79 10.28 15.56 -2.73
N ASN A 80 10.28 16.83 -2.32
CA ASN A 80 11.49 17.57 -2.02
C ASN A 80 12.33 16.93 -0.91
N ILE A 81 11.70 16.51 0.20
CA ILE A 81 12.44 15.86 1.29
C ILE A 81 12.97 14.48 0.87
N LEU A 82 12.20 13.72 0.08
CA LEU A 82 12.63 12.40 -0.37
C LEU A 82 13.75 12.48 -1.41
N THR A 83 13.74 13.48 -2.31
CA THR A 83 14.83 13.65 -3.29
C THR A 83 16.19 13.97 -2.66
N THR A 84 16.19 14.48 -1.42
CA THR A 84 17.42 14.86 -0.71
C THR A 84 17.94 13.78 0.24
N HIS A 85 17.11 12.78 0.57
CA HIS A 85 17.43 11.76 1.57
C HIS A 85 17.36 10.32 1.03
N CYS A 86 16.77 10.13 -0.15
CA CYS A 86 16.64 8.82 -0.80
C CYS A 86 17.52 8.74 -2.05
N ARG A 87 17.83 7.51 -2.49
CA ARG A 87 18.69 7.28 -3.66
C ARG A 87 18.03 7.78 -4.93
N ASP A 88 16.76 7.42 -5.08
CA ASP A 88 15.99 7.63 -6.29
C ASP A 88 14.50 7.60 -5.94
N ILE A 89 13.71 8.29 -6.76
CA ILE A 89 12.26 8.32 -6.67
C ILE A 89 11.66 7.70 -7.92
N ARG A 90 10.74 6.76 -7.74
CA ARG A 90 9.95 6.18 -8.83
C ARG A 90 8.54 6.75 -8.84
N ARG A 91 7.95 6.83 -10.03
CA ARG A 91 6.58 7.29 -10.23
C ARG A 91 5.94 6.48 -11.35
N LEU A 92 5.20 5.42 -11.01
CA LEU A 92 4.63 4.48 -11.99
C LEU A 92 3.16 4.76 -12.33
N ALA A 93 2.57 5.82 -11.78
CA ALA A 93 1.19 6.24 -12.03
C ALA A 93 0.08 5.21 -11.72
N ALA A 94 0.40 4.23 -10.87
CA ALA A 94 -0.54 3.23 -10.37
C ALA A 94 -0.17 2.87 -8.92
N PRO A 95 -0.75 3.54 -7.92
CA PRO A 95 -0.35 3.39 -6.52
C PRO A 95 -0.47 1.96 -5.99
N ALA A 96 -1.54 1.24 -6.38
CA ALA A 96 -1.70 -0.16 -6.03
C ALA A 96 -0.55 -1.04 -6.56
N ILE A 97 -0.01 -0.74 -7.75
CA ILE A 97 1.14 -1.44 -8.33
C ILE A 97 2.42 -1.06 -7.58
N ASP A 98 2.61 0.22 -7.25
CA ASP A 98 3.75 0.69 -6.47
C ASP A 98 3.81 -0.02 -5.11
N ILE A 99 2.69 -0.13 -4.41
CA ILE A 99 2.59 -0.86 -3.14
C ILE A 99 2.90 -2.36 -3.34
N CYS A 100 2.42 -2.99 -4.42
CA CYS A 100 2.78 -4.37 -4.73
C CYS A 100 4.27 -4.53 -5.10
N TYR A 101 4.91 -3.50 -5.63
CA TYR A 101 6.34 -3.49 -5.88
C TYR A 101 7.14 -3.39 -4.58
N VAL A 102 6.66 -2.64 -3.59
CA VAL A 102 7.18 -2.69 -2.22
C VAL A 102 7.03 -4.10 -1.65
N ALA A 103 5.83 -4.68 -1.75
CA ALA A 103 5.56 -6.05 -1.30
C ALA A 103 6.47 -7.10 -1.95
N SER A 104 6.93 -6.88 -3.18
CA SER A 104 7.86 -7.78 -3.89
C SER A 104 9.35 -7.40 -3.79
N GLY A 105 9.69 -6.38 -3.00
CA GLY A 105 11.07 -5.89 -2.81
C GLY A 105 11.69 -5.18 -4.02
N LYS A 106 10.90 -4.78 -5.02
CA LYS A 106 11.37 -3.98 -6.17
C LYS A 106 11.49 -2.50 -5.83
N LEU A 107 10.74 -2.06 -4.83
CA LEU A 107 10.81 -0.75 -4.21
C LEU A 107 11.00 -0.94 -2.71
N ASP A 108 11.68 0.00 -2.07
CA ASP A 108 11.90 -0.07 -0.63
C ASP A 108 10.70 0.52 0.15
N ALA A 109 10.03 1.52 -0.43
CA ALA A 109 8.83 2.12 0.13
C ALA A 109 7.92 2.78 -0.93
N HIS A 110 6.69 3.06 -0.52
CA HIS A 110 5.69 3.85 -1.22
C HIS A 110 5.05 4.84 -0.24
N THR A 111 4.84 6.09 -0.66
CA THR A 111 4.05 7.06 0.10
C THR A 111 3.27 8.03 -0.79
N GLU A 112 1.98 8.16 -0.52
CA GLU A 112 1.04 8.98 -1.28
C GLU A 112 -0.23 9.26 -0.45
N SER A 113 -1.02 10.27 -0.84
CA SER A 113 -2.41 10.40 -0.37
C SER A 113 -3.34 9.78 -1.41
N LEU A 114 -3.98 8.69 -1.05
CA LEU A 114 -4.70 7.78 -1.92
C LEU A 114 -6.20 7.74 -1.63
N ALA A 115 -6.96 7.27 -2.61
CA ALA A 115 -8.35 6.90 -2.35
C ALA A 115 -8.42 5.55 -1.62
N PRO A 116 -9.50 5.27 -0.86
CA PRO A 116 -9.63 4.02 -0.10
C PRO A 116 -9.48 2.74 -0.94
N TRP A 117 -9.90 2.76 -2.21
CA TRP A 117 -9.80 1.61 -3.10
C TRP A 117 -8.38 1.34 -3.60
N ASP A 118 -7.49 2.33 -3.58
CA ASP A 118 -6.09 2.16 -4.00
C ASP A 118 -5.25 1.49 -2.89
N VAL A 119 -5.64 1.67 -1.62
CA VAL A 119 -4.94 1.08 -0.45
C VAL A 119 -5.52 -0.24 0.02
N ALA A 120 -6.83 -0.47 -0.09
CA ALA A 120 -7.48 -1.62 0.54
C ALA A 120 -6.82 -2.97 0.19
N ALA A 121 -6.75 -3.31 -1.10
CA ALA A 121 -6.18 -4.59 -1.53
C ALA A 121 -4.64 -4.59 -1.47
N ALA A 122 -4.00 -3.49 -1.88
CA ALA A 122 -2.55 -3.43 -1.98
C ALA A 122 -1.87 -3.37 -0.60
N GLY A 123 -2.47 -2.65 0.37
CA GLY A 123 -1.99 -2.60 1.75
C GLY A 123 -2.04 -3.97 2.43
N LEU A 124 -3.09 -4.75 2.18
CA LEU A 124 -3.17 -6.14 2.66
C LEU A 124 -2.05 -7.00 2.07
N ILE A 125 -1.86 -6.94 0.75
CA ILE A 125 -0.75 -7.64 0.06
C ILE A 125 0.60 -7.26 0.68
N ALA A 126 0.84 -5.98 0.92
CA ALA A 126 2.09 -5.49 1.50
C ALA A 126 2.34 -6.07 2.90
N ARG A 127 1.33 -6.04 3.78
CA ARG A 127 1.45 -6.59 5.13
C ARG A 127 1.70 -8.10 5.13
N GLU A 128 0.98 -8.83 4.28
CA GLU A 128 1.15 -10.28 4.15
C GLU A 128 2.53 -10.66 3.56
N ALA A 129 3.16 -9.74 2.81
CA ALA A 129 4.55 -9.86 2.37
C ALA A 129 5.58 -9.42 3.44
N GLY A 130 5.14 -9.05 4.64
CA GLY A 130 5.99 -8.63 5.75
C GLY A 130 6.41 -7.16 5.70
N MET A 131 5.78 -6.33 4.87
CA MET A 131 5.98 -4.88 4.87
C MET A 131 5.18 -4.23 6.01
N ILE A 132 5.62 -3.06 6.45
CA ILE A 132 4.87 -2.24 7.41
C ILE A 132 4.05 -1.22 6.63
N THR A 133 2.75 -1.17 6.91
CA THR A 133 1.83 -0.15 6.38
C THR A 133 1.36 0.77 7.51
N GLY A 134 1.20 2.06 7.22
CA GLY A 134 0.71 3.04 8.18
C GLY A 134 0.51 4.41 7.55
N HIS A 135 0.55 5.45 8.37
CA HIS A 135 0.24 6.82 7.96
C HIS A 135 1.20 7.81 8.61
N VAL A 136 1.56 8.87 7.88
CA VAL A 136 2.38 9.97 8.43
C VAL A 136 1.63 10.67 9.57
N GLY A 137 0.35 10.97 9.32
CA GLY A 137 -0.56 11.66 10.22
C GLY A 137 -1.43 10.72 11.06
N ALA A 138 -2.28 11.32 11.89
CA ALA A 138 -3.27 10.58 12.67
C ALA A 138 -4.40 10.09 11.75
N VAL A 139 -4.85 8.86 11.97
CA VAL A 139 -6.05 8.31 11.34
C VAL A 139 -7.26 8.69 12.20
N PRO A 140 -8.35 9.23 11.62
CA PRO A 140 -9.60 9.45 12.34
C PRO A 140 -10.12 8.16 12.99
N TYR A 141 -10.66 8.27 14.21
CA TYR A 141 -11.10 7.10 14.99
C TYR A 141 -12.25 6.31 14.33
N ASP A 142 -13.09 7.00 13.57
CA ASP A 142 -14.28 6.47 12.91
C ASP A 142 -13.99 5.86 11.52
N VAL A 143 -12.73 5.87 11.08
CA VAL A 143 -12.32 5.32 9.79
C VAL A 143 -11.44 4.08 9.98
N PRO A 144 -11.78 2.94 9.37
CA PRO A 144 -10.90 1.77 9.36
C PRO A 144 -9.54 2.15 8.76
N GLN A 145 -8.45 1.87 9.50
CA GLN A 145 -7.09 2.24 9.08
C GLN A 145 -6.72 1.65 7.71
N ASP A 146 -7.21 0.45 7.41
CA ASP A 146 -7.01 -0.23 6.12
C ASP A 146 -7.66 0.47 4.91
N LEU A 147 -8.63 1.35 5.16
CA LEU A 147 -9.35 2.10 4.15
C LEU A 147 -8.98 3.59 4.14
N PHE A 148 -8.14 4.03 5.08
CA PHE A 148 -7.66 5.40 5.13
C PHE A 148 -6.47 5.55 4.19
N GLY A 149 -6.64 6.26 3.08
CA GLY A 149 -5.57 6.44 2.08
C GLY A 149 -4.75 7.72 2.24
N GLU A 150 -5.18 8.66 3.09
CA GLU A 150 -4.46 9.93 3.26
C GLU A 150 -3.11 9.72 3.96
N GLU A 151 -2.05 10.25 3.36
CA GLU A 151 -0.69 10.17 3.88
C GLU A 151 -0.23 8.73 4.19
N PHE A 152 -0.67 7.79 3.37
CA PHE A 152 -0.34 6.39 3.49
C PHE A 152 1.16 6.16 3.25
N ILE A 153 1.71 5.18 3.97
CA ILE A 153 3.06 4.67 3.83
C ILE A 153 2.98 3.15 3.78
N SER A 154 3.70 2.55 2.85
CA SER A 154 4.07 1.14 2.88
C SER A 154 5.57 1.03 2.70
N ALA A 155 6.28 0.37 3.61
CA ALA A 155 7.74 0.25 3.53
C ALA A 155 8.27 -1.07 4.08
N ASN A 156 9.47 -1.41 3.62
CA ASN A 156 10.34 -2.36 4.27
C ASN A 156 10.50 -2.03 5.77
N PRO A 157 10.39 -3.01 6.69
CA PRO A 157 10.56 -2.83 8.14
C PRO A 157 11.85 -2.10 8.56
N GLY A 158 12.95 -2.36 7.86
CA GLY A 158 14.26 -1.79 8.12
C GLY A 158 14.39 -0.29 7.84
N ILE A 159 13.47 0.31 7.08
CA ILE A 159 13.49 1.74 6.77
C ILE A 159 12.22 2.48 7.20
N TYR A 160 11.18 1.76 7.64
CA TYR A 160 9.86 2.33 7.93
C TYR A 160 9.93 3.48 8.96
N GLU A 161 10.59 3.26 10.09
CA GLU A 161 10.68 4.26 11.16
C GLU A 161 11.50 5.50 10.75
N GLU A 162 12.60 5.31 10.02
CA GLU A 162 13.41 6.41 9.50
C GLU A 162 12.60 7.25 8.50
N LEU A 163 11.93 6.59 7.57
CA LEU A 163 11.07 7.24 6.58
C LEU A 163 9.90 7.99 7.24
N LEU A 164 9.23 7.38 8.22
CA LEU A 164 8.12 8.00 8.93
C LEU A 164 8.56 9.29 9.64
N ASN A 165 9.70 9.26 10.32
CA ASN A 165 10.26 10.42 11.01
C ASN A 165 10.71 11.51 10.04
N LEU A 166 11.31 11.13 8.91
CA LEU A 166 11.66 12.06 7.84
C LEU A 166 10.42 12.79 7.31
N LEU A 167 9.37 12.04 6.98
CA LEU A 167 8.11 12.58 6.45
C LEU A 167 7.41 13.50 7.46
N ARG A 168 7.46 13.18 8.76
CA ARG A 168 6.93 14.07 9.82
C ARG A 168 7.70 15.38 9.93
N THR A 169 9.01 15.37 9.71
CA THR A 169 9.84 16.59 9.74
C THR A 169 9.44 17.58 8.65
N SER A 170 9.09 17.08 7.45
CA SER A 170 8.61 17.93 6.34
C SER A 170 7.33 18.72 6.67
N LYS A 171 6.50 18.20 7.58
CA LYS A 171 5.26 18.86 8.01
C LYS A 171 5.47 20.01 9.00
N SER A 172 6.55 19.95 9.78
CA SER A 172 6.86 20.96 10.81
C SER A 172 7.50 22.23 10.25
N LEU A 173 7.94 22.22 8.98
CA LEU A 173 8.55 23.37 8.30
C LEU A 173 7.52 24.40 7.77
N LYS A 174 6.42 24.61 8.50
CA LYS A 174 5.41 25.62 8.18
C LYS A 174 5.74 26.97 8.77
#